data_AF-A0A317IPX9-F1
#
_entry.id   AF-A0A317IPX9-F1
#
_cell.length_a   1.000
_cell.length_b   1.000
_cell.length_c   1.000
_cell.angle_alpha   90.00
_cell.angle_beta   90.00
_cell.angle_gamma   90.00
#
_symmetry.space_group_name_H-M   'P 1'
#
loop_
_entity.id
_entity.type
_entity.pdbx_description
1 polymer ?
#
loop_
_entity_poly.entity_id
_entity_poly.type
_entity_poly.pdbx_seq_one_letter_code
_entity_poly.pdbx_strand_id
1 'polypeptide(L)'
;MQMTGHGTSDPRAAFALSVDASHIVRKVPTIQEARVLPGGSVVGDLHGGLTFTDAVAAALESRSVSGWQEFRSTSGEIWTIIVLNR
;
A
#
# COMPACT_ATOMS: atom_id res chain seq x y z
N MET A 1 -3.45 -20.67 -42.75
CA MET A 1 -3.30 -19.23 -42.49
C MET A 1 -3.63 -19.00 -41.03
N GLN A 2 -2.65 -18.53 -40.24
CA GLN A 2 -2.85 -18.09 -38.84
C GLN A 2 -3.48 -16.68 -38.83
N MET A 3 -4.14 -16.33 -37.72
CA MET A 3 -4.05 -15.07 -36.94
C MET A 3 -5.40 -14.74 -36.26
N THR A 4 -5.59 -15.07 -34.98
CA THR A 4 -5.46 -14.23 -33.76
C THR A 4 -6.55 -13.16 -33.59
N GLY A 5 -7.54 -13.46 -32.74
CA GLY A 5 -8.51 -12.48 -32.21
C GLY A 5 -8.01 -11.90 -30.89
N HIS A 6 -7.69 -10.62 -30.93
CA HIS A 6 -7.09 -9.80 -29.88
C HIS A 6 -8.06 -9.59 -28.71
N GLY A 7 -7.76 -10.14 -27.53
CA GLY A 7 -8.43 -9.77 -26.29
C GLY A 7 -8.04 -8.35 -25.90
N THR A 8 -9.01 -7.44 -25.88
CA THR A 8 -8.88 -6.10 -25.31
C THR A 8 -8.66 -6.22 -23.80
N SER A 9 -7.40 -6.31 -23.38
CA SER A 9 -7.00 -6.04 -22.01
C SER A 9 -7.00 -4.54 -21.81
N ASP A 10 -8.01 -4.06 -21.10
CA ASP A 10 -8.11 -2.70 -20.56
C ASP A 10 -6.85 -2.43 -19.71
N PRO A 11 -5.91 -1.57 -20.15
CA PRO A 11 -4.75 -1.21 -19.33
C PRO A 11 -5.18 -0.04 -18.44
N ARG A 12 -6.18 -0.26 -17.58
CA ARG A 12 -6.37 0.58 -16.40
C ARG A 12 -5.17 0.34 -15.52
N ALA A 13 -4.14 1.13 -15.81
CA ALA A 13 -2.86 1.28 -15.16
C ALA A 13 -2.86 0.71 -13.74
N ALA A 14 -2.74 -0.62 -13.67
CA ALA A 14 -2.23 -1.28 -12.51
C ALA A 14 -0.77 -0.88 -12.55
N PHE A 15 -0.43 0.20 -11.86
CA PHE A 15 0.91 0.37 -11.32
C PHE A 15 1.11 -0.80 -10.35
N ALA A 16 1.29 -2.00 -10.91
CA ALA A 16 1.86 -3.15 -10.25
C ALA A 16 3.35 -2.85 -10.09
N LEU A 17 3.64 -1.75 -9.38
CA LEU A 17 4.81 -1.72 -8.53
C LEU A 17 4.65 -2.98 -7.70
N SER A 18 5.45 -4.00 -7.98
CA SER A 18 5.63 -5.09 -7.02
C SER A 18 6.15 -4.41 -5.76
N VAL A 19 5.22 -3.99 -4.90
CA VAL A 19 5.53 -3.51 -3.57
C VAL A 19 6.05 -4.74 -2.88
N ASP A 20 7.38 -4.83 -2.83
CA ASP A 20 8.05 -5.86 -2.08
C ASP A 20 7.64 -5.68 -0.62
N ALA A 21 6.96 -6.69 -0.08
CA ALA A 21 6.38 -6.62 1.26
C ALA A 21 7.45 -6.41 2.35
N SER A 22 8.74 -6.66 2.05
CA SER A 22 9.85 -6.40 2.96
C SER A 22 10.10 -4.90 3.17
N HIS A 23 9.64 -4.04 2.25
CA HIS A 23 9.76 -2.60 2.34
C HIS A 23 8.54 -1.93 3.00
N ILE A 24 7.51 -2.70 3.36
CA ILE A 24 6.34 -2.19 4.07
C ILE A 24 6.74 -1.96 5.52
N VAL A 25 6.56 -0.73 6.00
CA VAL A 25 6.69 -0.40 7.42
C VAL A 25 5.50 -0.99 8.15
N ARG A 26 5.75 -2.08 8.89
CA ARG A 26 4.70 -2.83 9.60
C ARG A 26 4.40 -2.30 10.99
N LYS A 27 5.24 -1.43 11.54
CA LYS A 27 5.12 -0.94 12.92
C LYS A 27 5.42 0.53 12.98
N VAL A 28 4.45 1.30 13.46
CA VAL A 28 4.56 2.72 13.75
C VAL A 28 3.93 2.92 15.13
N PRO A 29 4.71 2.82 16.22
CA PRO A 29 4.13 2.76 17.56
C PRO A 29 3.62 4.11 18.06
N THR A 30 4.06 5.22 17.45
CA THR A 30 3.64 6.57 17.86
C THR A 30 3.21 7.45 16.68
N ILE A 31 2.33 8.41 16.97
CA ILE A 31 1.90 9.44 16.00
C ILE A 31 3.10 10.27 15.52
N GLN A 32 4.07 10.52 16.41
CA GLN A 32 5.25 11.30 16.08
C GLN A 32 6.09 10.58 15.02
N GLU A 33 6.25 9.26 15.12
CA GLU A 33 6.91 8.46 14.08
C GLU A 33 6.14 8.49 12.75
N ALA A 34 4.82 8.34 12.78
CA ALA A 34 3.98 8.46 11.58
C ALA A 34 4.20 9.80 10.84
N ARG A 35 4.42 10.88 11.59
CA ARG A 35 4.63 12.24 11.07
C ARG A 35 6.03 12.50 10.50
N VAL A 36 7.06 11.82 11.01
CA VAL A 36 8.45 12.01 10.54
C VAL A 36 8.88 11.00 9.49
N LEU A 37 8.04 10.01 9.17
CA LEU A 37 8.34 9.07 8.09
C LEU A 37 8.62 9.81 6.77
N PRO A 38 9.61 9.38 5.99
CA PRO A 38 9.91 10.03 4.73
C PRO A 38 8.75 9.84 3.73
N GLY A 39 8.54 10.83 2.87
CA GLY A 39 7.61 10.68 1.76
C GLY A 39 8.06 9.57 0.80
N GLY A 40 7.10 8.81 0.28
CA GLY A 40 7.33 7.59 -0.47
C GLY A 40 7.44 6.34 0.42
N SER A 41 7.42 6.48 1.75
CA SER A 41 7.28 5.32 2.64
C SER A 41 5.93 4.64 2.42
N VAL A 42 5.97 3.31 2.31
CA VAL A 42 4.80 2.45 2.32
C VAL A 42 4.64 1.92 3.73
N VAL A 43 3.56 2.31 4.39
CA VAL A 43 3.18 1.78 5.70
C VAL A 43 2.04 0.83 5.48
N GLY A 44 1.99 -0.29 6.18
CA GLY A 44 0.93 -1.25 5.93
C GLY A 44 0.86 -2.37 6.92
N ASP A 45 -0.34 -2.93 7.00
CA ASP A 45 -0.66 -4.05 7.84
C ASP A 45 -1.12 -5.24 6.99
N LEU A 46 -0.79 -6.44 7.45
CA LEU A 46 -1.28 -7.66 6.83
C LEU A 46 -2.69 -7.92 7.34
N HIS A 47 -3.68 -8.04 6.44
CA HIS A 47 -5.09 -8.19 6.77
C HIS A 47 -5.31 -9.19 7.91
N GLY A 48 -5.65 -8.67 9.10
CA GLY A 48 -5.74 -9.44 10.36
C GLY A 48 -4.87 -8.91 11.50
N GLY A 49 -4.00 -7.93 11.27
CA GLY A 49 -3.19 -7.27 12.29
C GLY A 49 -3.80 -5.93 12.76
N LEU A 50 -4.23 -5.83 14.01
CA LEU A 50 -4.50 -4.52 14.62
C LEU A 50 -3.19 -3.82 14.99
N THR A 51 -2.27 -3.66 14.03
CA THR A 51 -0.90 -3.24 14.32
C THR A 51 -0.78 -1.73 14.53
N PHE A 52 -1.74 -0.96 14.02
CA PHE A 52 -1.80 0.49 14.18
C PHE A 52 -2.98 0.90 15.05
N THR A 53 -2.73 1.82 15.99
CA THR A 53 -3.82 2.48 16.70
C THR A 53 -4.54 3.44 15.76
N ASP A 54 -5.82 3.69 16.02
CA ASP A 54 -6.64 4.63 15.23
C ASP A 54 -5.97 6.00 15.06
N ALA A 55 -5.37 6.52 16.14
CA ALA A 55 -4.66 7.79 16.11
C ALA A 55 -3.40 7.78 15.21
N VAL A 56 -2.67 6.66 15.17
CA VAL A 56 -1.54 6.50 14.23
C VAL A 56 -2.07 6.38 12.80
N ALA A 57 -3.14 5.62 12.60
CA ALA A 57 -3.72 5.46 11.28
C ALA A 57 -4.23 6.78 10.70
N ALA A 58 -4.89 7.61 11.51
CA ALA A 58 -5.33 8.95 11.14
C ALA A 58 -4.15 9.90 10.83
N ALA A 59 -3.04 9.77 11.57
CA ALA A 59 -1.84 10.55 11.32
C ALA A 59 -1.15 10.17 10.00
N LEU A 60 -1.12 8.88 9.65
CA LEU A 60 -0.64 8.39 8.35
C LEU A 60 -1.56 8.81 7.21
N GLU A 61 -2.88 8.70 7.42
CA GLU A 61 -3.91 9.10 6.46
C GLU A 61 -3.81 10.58 6.12
N SER A 62 -3.60 11.45 7.11
CA SER A 62 -3.40 12.88 6.91
C SER A 62 -2.18 13.22 6.02
N ARG A 63 -1.25 12.27 5.85
CA ARG A 63 -0.05 12.43 5.01
C ARG A 63 -0.16 11.71 3.67
N SER A 64 -1.24 10.97 3.44
CA SER A 64 -1.53 10.32 2.17
C SER A 64 -2.58 11.10 1.39
N VAL A 65 -2.45 11.11 0.07
CA VAL A 65 -3.43 11.70 -0.85
C VAL A 65 -4.47 10.65 -1.23
N SER A 66 -4.07 9.38 -1.23
CA SER A 66 -4.91 8.26 -1.66
C SER A 66 -5.53 7.50 -0.50
N GLY A 67 -5.15 7.82 0.74
CA GLY A 67 -5.55 7.08 1.93
C GLY A 67 -5.05 5.63 1.94
N TRP A 68 -5.75 4.78 2.68
CA TRP A 68 -5.49 3.34 2.77
C TRP A 68 -6.00 2.61 1.53
N GLN A 69 -5.21 1.66 1.05
CA GLN A 69 -5.47 0.87 -0.14
C GLN A 69 -5.20 -0.60 0.14
N GLU A 70 -6.03 -1.47 -0.42
CA GLU A 70 -5.78 -2.90 -0.38
C GLU A 70 -4.79 -3.29 -1.47
N PHE A 71 -3.71 -3.97 -1.06
CA PHE A 71 -2.67 -4.47 -1.93
C PHE A 71 -2.55 -5.98 -1.77
N ARG A 72 -2.58 -6.70 -2.89
CA ARG A 72 -2.33 -8.14 -2.90
C ARG A 72 -0.88 -8.39 -3.30
N SER A 73 -0.11 -8.94 -2.38
CA SER A 73 1.26 -9.36 -2.62
C SER A 73 1.32 -10.51 -3.63
N THR A 74 2.44 -10.66 -4.32
CA THR A 74 2.72 -11.79 -5.22
C THR A 74 2.67 -13.14 -4.49
N SER A 75 2.89 -13.13 -3.17
CA SER A 75 2.75 -14.31 -2.29
C SER A 75 1.29 -14.68 -2.00
N GLY A 76 0.32 -13.88 -2.47
CA GLY A 76 -1.11 -14.09 -2.25
C GLY A 76 -1.68 -13.43 -0.99
N GLU A 77 -0.82 -12.84 -0.15
CA GLU A 77 -1.20 -12.08 1.04
C GLU A 77 -1.94 -10.80 0.68
N ILE A 78 -2.94 -10.44 1.48
CA ILE A 78 -3.68 -9.18 1.35
C ILE A 78 -3.18 -8.22 2.43
N TRP A 79 -2.77 -7.04 2.01
CA TRP A 79 -2.25 -5.98 2.85
C TRP A 79 -3.14 -4.76 2.74
N THR A 80 -3.29 -4.05 3.84
CA THR A 80 -3.83 -2.69 3.85
C THR A 80 -2.64 -1.75 3.95
N ILE A 81 -2.30 -1.09 2.85
CA ILE A 81 -1.15 -0.19 2.77
C ILE A 81 -1.58 1.26 2.61
N ILE A 82 -0.70 2.17 2.97
CA ILE A 82 -0.82 3.59 2.74
C ILE A 82 0.53 4.12 2.27
N VAL A 83 0.51 4.93 1.22
CA VAL A 83 1.70 5.56 0.66
C VAL A 83 1.74 7.01 1.12
N LEU A 84 2.79 7.38 1.85
CA LEU A 84 2.93 8.74 2.36
C LEU A 84 3.44 9.67 1.26
N ASN A 85 2.87 10.87 1.15
CA ASN A 85 3.39 11.89 0.25
C ASN A 85 4.61 12.60 0.83
N ARG A 86 5.42 13.20 -0.07
CA ARG A 86 6.58 14.04 0.26
C ARG A 86 6.25 15.11 1.28
#